data_AF-A0A1J5X2V9-F1
#
_entry.id   AF-A0A1J5X2V9-F1
#
_cell.length_a   1.000
_cell.length_b   1.000
_cell.length_c   1.000
_cell.angle_alpha   90.00
_cell.angle_beta   90.00
_cell.angle_gamma   90.00
#
_symmetry.space_group_name_H-M   'P 1'
#
loop_
_entity.id
_entity.type
_entity.pdbx_description
1 polymer ?
#
loop_
_entity_poly.entity_id
_entity_poly.type
_entity_poly.pdbx_seq_one_letter_code
_entity_poly.pdbx_strand_id
1 'polypeptide(L)'
;MMTIRTNFASCGGILFFDRREYIETTTGKCFSDIEMELLDVKRQKILRDMERKGIYIAPAHLKEKIERRKWEQPGNNGTTPEPRLVDSLVLTVAELSAGPVLLGPETTVYLPDTGLSDALFFRLLNKTKVVLGGTVSLFKHLDGNDCIKEGVGVECREEVRLSPAIKNNTLFMENVAGLPDKSIYLWGVKSLTLKDHTANLLPKLWLHDDNVMEELWLDVGVESLGWGILFTGDRSIWLGKVKNLRLEKHAVNLLPKLKLHEDNVVEVLRLSAWERLYVSEMIFTGDRSIWLGKVKNLRLEKHAIDLLPKLKLHDDNVMEVLRLSAWERTYVSSILAAKDNSIWLGKVKNLRLEKHAVNILSKLKLDKDNVMGNLSLDVELGEDVSYILAAEDRSIWVGRVKSLKLERYAINLLPKLWLHDDNVMEWLYLSEWLERYISYILCIKDSSIRLGKVKSLKLERYGINALPKLKLHEDNVMDVWLSGWQRDISEILLKKDRTICVGRVKSLSLEFYAISILPKLWLHEDNVMEYFWLYADRGEYVSEIFGAEDSSIWLGKVKKSLRLELYAISILPKLRSSTMIPTPEKVNTDIRGSKG
;
A
#
# COMPACT_ATOMS: atom_id res chain seq x y z
N MET A 1 9.37 17.76 -31.34
CA MET A 1 10.77 17.94 -31.76
C MET A 1 11.43 18.76 -30.67
N MET A 2 12.49 18.26 -30.05
CA MET A 2 13.15 18.92 -28.92
C MET A 2 14.29 19.76 -29.50
N THR A 3 14.18 21.09 -29.44
CA THR A 3 15.20 22.00 -30.00
C THR A 3 16.15 22.39 -28.89
N ILE A 4 17.45 22.19 -29.10
CA ILE A 4 18.49 22.49 -28.12
C ILE A 4 19.28 23.72 -28.60
N ARG A 5 19.39 24.76 -27.77
CA ARG A 5 20.03 26.06 -28.10
C ARG A 5 21.36 26.27 -27.34
N THR A 6 22.28 25.33 -27.44
CA THR A 6 23.62 25.45 -26.84
C THR A 6 24.71 25.22 -27.89
N ASN A 7 25.91 25.74 -27.63
CA ASN A 7 27.07 25.51 -28.49
C ASN A 7 27.57 24.07 -28.29
N PHE A 8 27.83 23.36 -29.38
CA PHE A 8 28.32 21.98 -29.37
C PHE A 8 29.57 21.89 -30.22
N ALA A 9 30.56 21.13 -29.73
CA ALA A 9 31.67 20.68 -30.54
C ALA A 9 31.51 19.19 -30.87
N SER A 10 31.79 18.79 -32.11
CA SER A 10 31.80 17.38 -32.52
C SER A 10 33.14 16.99 -33.10
N CYS A 11 33.71 15.86 -32.69
CA CYS A 11 34.93 15.30 -33.28
C CYS A 11 34.82 13.77 -33.32
N GLY A 12 34.89 13.18 -34.52
CA GLY A 12 34.99 11.72 -34.68
C GLY A 12 33.83 10.90 -34.08
N GLY A 13 32.58 11.39 -34.20
CA GLY A 13 31.40 10.71 -33.64
C GLY A 13 31.17 10.97 -32.13
N ILE A 14 32.03 11.79 -31.51
CA ILE A 14 31.91 12.23 -30.11
C ILE A 14 31.32 13.64 -30.09
N LEU A 15 30.32 13.86 -29.24
CA LEU A 15 29.75 15.17 -28.95
C LEU A 15 30.23 15.69 -27.60
N PHE A 16 30.76 16.91 -27.60
CA PHE A 16 31.24 17.64 -26.43
C PHE A 16 30.29 18.81 -26.12
N PHE A 17 29.95 18.94 -24.84
CA PHE A 17 29.34 20.17 -24.30
C PHE A 17 30.48 21.11 -23.92
N ASP A 18 30.62 22.21 -24.66
CA ASP A 18 31.68 23.18 -24.43
C ASP A 18 31.25 24.19 -23.36
N ARG A 19 32.13 24.46 -22.38
CA ARG A 19 31.94 25.51 -21.37
C ARG A 19 32.16 26.87 -22.04
N ARG A 20 31.26 27.83 -21.86
CA ARG A 20 31.48 29.21 -22.32
C ARG A 20 32.30 30.02 -21.29
N GLU A 21 33.42 29.47 -20.82
CA GLU A 21 34.39 30.24 -20.03
C GLU A 21 35.67 30.44 -20.86
N TYR A 22 35.99 31.72 -21.12
CA TYR A 22 37.03 32.28 -22.00
C TYR A 22 36.65 32.59 -23.46
N ILE A 23 35.67 33.49 -23.63
CA ILE A 23 35.80 34.55 -24.65
C ILE A 23 35.37 35.88 -24.01
N GLU A 24 36.30 36.52 -23.29
CA GLU A 24 36.25 37.98 -23.13
C GLU A 24 36.96 38.60 -24.33
N THR A 25 36.18 39.09 -25.30
CA THR A 25 36.68 40.03 -26.30
C THR A 25 36.50 41.44 -25.78
N THR A 26 37.53 41.97 -25.10
CA THR A 26 37.78 43.41 -25.05
C THR A 26 39.26 43.69 -25.30
N THR A 27 39.53 44.04 -26.57
CA THR A 27 40.57 44.94 -27.08
C THR A 27 41.84 45.19 -26.22
N GLY A 28 42.97 44.65 -26.69
CA GLY A 28 44.25 45.35 -26.62
C GLY A 28 45.47 44.53 -26.16
N LYS A 29 46.32 44.17 -27.14
CA LYS A 29 47.72 43.71 -27.09
C LYS A 29 48.02 42.21 -26.85
N CYS A 30 48.53 41.62 -27.93
CA CYS A 30 49.44 40.49 -28.15
C CYS A 30 49.75 39.53 -26.98
N PHE A 31 49.33 38.27 -27.20
CA PHE A 31 50.10 37.08 -26.82
C PHE A 31 50.95 36.63 -28.02
N SER A 32 52.18 36.20 -27.75
CA SER A 32 53.23 35.90 -28.74
C SER A 32 52.95 34.63 -29.56
N ASP A 33 53.39 34.65 -30.83
CA ASP A 33 53.31 33.57 -31.83
C ASP A 33 53.83 32.18 -31.36
N ILE A 34 54.58 32.14 -30.25
CA ILE A 34 55.17 30.94 -29.66
C ILE A 34 54.12 29.99 -29.04
N GLU A 35 53.00 30.50 -28.50
CA GLU A 35 51.97 29.62 -27.89
C GLU A 35 51.08 28.93 -28.93
N MET A 36 50.84 29.57 -30.08
CA MET A 36 50.13 28.97 -31.21
C MET A 36 50.98 27.89 -31.90
N GLU A 37 52.29 28.11 -32.04
CA GLU A 37 53.21 27.06 -32.50
C GLU A 37 53.26 25.87 -31.53
N LEU A 38 53.19 26.10 -30.21
CA LEU A 38 53.23 25.01 -29.22
C LEU A 38 51.95 24.14 -29.26
N LEU A 39 50.79 24.77 -29.51
CA LEU A 39 49.51 24.06 -29.65
C LEU A 39 49.46 23.25 -30.95
N ASP A 40 49.97 23.81 -32.04
CA ASP A 40 50.00 23.12 -33.34
C ASP A 40 51.04 21.98 -33.34
N VAL A 41 52.15 22.14 -32.62
CA VAL A 41 53.13 21.05 -32.36
C VAL A 41 52.51 19.93 -31.49
N LYS A 42 51.72 20.26 -30.46
CA LYS A 42 50.99 19.25 -29.66
C LYS A 42 49.94 18.52 -30.50
N ARG A 43 49.21 19.24 -31.35
CA ARG A 43 48.22 18.68 -32.27
C ARG A 43 48.87 17.74 -33.30
N GLN A 44 49.98 18.16 -33.91
CA GLN A 44 50.79 17.35 -34.83
C GLN A 44 51.43 16.12 -34.15
N LYS A 45 51.77 16.22 -32.86
CA LYS A 45 52.29 15.09 -32.07
C LYS A 45 51.21 14.04 -31.79
N ILE A 46 49.98 14.47 -31.48
CA ILE A 46 48.84 13.58 -31.28
C ILE A 46 48.47 12.86 -32.59
N LEU A 47 48.44 13.59 -33.71
CA LEU A 47 48.16 13.00 -35.02
C LEU A 47 49.21 11.95 -35.45
N ARG A 48 50.50 12.21 -35.19
CA ARG A 48 51.58 11.23 -35.44
C ARG A 48 51.54 10.02 -34.50
N ASP A 49 51.08 10.19 -33.26
CA ASP A 49 50.88 9.08 -32.33
C ASP A 49 49.68 8.20 -32.72
N MET A 50 48.66 8.79 -33.35
CA MET A 50 47.50 8.06 -33.89
C MET A 50 47.87 7.27 -35.15
N GLU A 51 48.70 7.82 -36.05
CA GLU A 51 49.26 7.10 -37.19
C GLU A 51 50.17 5.94 -36.76
N ARG A 52 51.03 6.15 -35.75
CA ARG A 52 51.90 5.08 -35.20
C ARG A 52 51.12 3.95 -34.54
N LYS A 53 49.90 4.22 -34.05
CA LYS A 53 48.99 3.21 -33.48
C LYS A 53 48.10 2.54 -34.53
N GLY A 54 48.31 2.81 -35.82
CA GLY A 54 47.61 2.15 -36.92
C GLY A 54 46.14 2.53 -37.07
N ILE A 55 45.72 3.66 -36.51
CA ILE A 55 44.33 4.13 -36.61
C ILE A 55 44.18 4.91 -37.92
N TYR A 56 43.73 4.24 -38.97
CA TYR A 56 43.37 4.85 -40.24
C TYR A 56 41.86 5.05 -40.33
N ILE A 57 41.43 6.30 -40.53
CA ILE A 57 40.06 6.64 -40.94
C ILE A 57 40.10 6.88 -42.44
N ALA A 58 39.56 5.93 -43.22
CA ALA A 58 39.35 6.08 -44.65
C ALA A 58 37.99 6.75 -44.93
N PRO A 59 37.89 7.68 -45.91
CA PRO A 59 36.59 8.16 -46.38
C PRO A 59 36.19 7.58 -47.76
N ALA A 60 34.87 7.40 -47.91
CA ALA A 60 34.07 7.04 -49.12
C ALA A 60 33.90 5.51 -49.37
N HIS A 61 32.75 4.94 -49.74
CA HIS A 61 31.51 5.36 -50.43
C HIS A 61 30.35 4.39 -50.08
N LEU A 62 29.07 4.80 -50.15
CA LEU A 62 28.11 4.27 -51.14
C LEU A 62 26.76 5.04 -51.14
N LYS A 63 26.26 5.25 -52.36
CA LYS A 63 25.04 5.91 -52.82
C LYS A 63 23.87 4.90 -52.91
N GLU A 64 22.68 5.32 -52.48
CA GLU A 64 21.38 5.26 -53.21
C GLU A 64 20.67 3.91 -53.55
N LYS A 65 19.45 3.70 -52.98
CA LYS A 65 18.18 3.36 -53.68
C LYS A 65 17.00 3.23 -52.68
N ILE A 66 16.05 4.17 -52.65
CA ILE A 66 14.73 4.26 -53.34
C ILE A 66 13.61 3.37 -52.75
N GLU A 67 12.55 4.10 -52.39
CA GLU A 67 11.17 3.79 -52.05
C GLU A 67 10.52 2.47 -52.48
N ARG A 68 9.66 1.92 -51.60
CA ARG A 68 8.33 1.41 -51.95
C ARG A 68 7.43 1.22 -50.72
N ARG A 69 6.41 2.08 -50.58
CA ARG A 69 4.96 1.76 -50.54
C ARG A 69 4.15 2.80 -49.73
N LYS A 70 3.35 3.58 -50.46
CA LYS A 70 2.11 4.23 -49.98
C LYS A 70 0.91 3.29 -50.19
N TRP A 71 -0.18 3.58 -49.43
CA TRP A 71 -1.56 3.05 -49.45
C TRP A 71 -1.74 1.77 -48.59
N GLU A 72 -2.61 1.68 -47.56
CA GLU A 72 -3.88 2.34 -47.19
C GLU A 72 -4.11 2.35 -45.65
N GLN A 73 -4.82 3.36 -45.14
CA GLN A 73 -5.65 3.26 -43.92
C GLN A 73 -7.12 3.11 -44.34
N PRO A 74 -7.98 2.45 -43.53
CA PRO A 74 -8.91 3.24 -42.70
C PRO A 74 -9.23 2.59 -41.34
N GLY A 75 -9.67 3.41 -40.37
CA GLY A 75 -10.41 2.91 -39.19
C GLY A 75 -10.11 3.64 -37.89
N ASN A 76 -10.50 4.92 -37.81
CA ASN A 76 -10.39 5.75 -36.62
C ASN A 76 -11.51 5.41 -35.63
N ASN A 77 -11.19 4.92 -34.42
CA ASN A 77 -12.10 4.91 -33.28
C ASN A 77 -11.39 5.52 -32.06
N GLY A 78 -12.05 6.51 -31.47
CA GLY A 78 -11.49 7.44 -30.50
C GLY A 78 -10.76 6.79 -29.34
N THR A 79 -9.45 7.00 -29.31
CA THR A 79 -8.59 6.83 -28.14
C THR A 79 -7.89 8.15 -27.89
N THR A 80 -7.82 8.55 -26.62
CA THR A 80 -6.95 9.64 -26.14
C THR A 80 -5.58 9.56 -26.82
N PRO A 81 -5.02 10.66 -27.34
CA PRO A 81 -3.83 10.62 -28.17
C PRO A 81 -2.67 10.02 -27.38
N GLU A 82 -2.29 8.80 -27.76
CA GLU A 82 -1.07 8.16 -27.29
C GLU A 82 0.11 9.07 -27.74
N PRO A 83 1.01 9.47 -26.84
CA PRO A 83 2.10 10.37 -27.20
C PRO A 83 2.96 9.72 -28.29
N ARG A 84 3.03 10.37 -29.46
CA ARG A 84 3.85 9.91 -30.59
C ARG A 84 5.30 9.74 -30.11
N LEU A 85 5.79 8.50 -30.12
CA LEU A 85 7.19 8.19 -29.92
C LEU A 85 8.00 8.86 -31.02
N VAL A 86 8.77 9.89 -30.66
CA VAL A 86 9.75 10.49 -31.56
C VAL A 86 10.97 9.57 -31.56
N ASP A 87 11.16 8.82 -32.65
CA ASP A 87 12.19 7.77 -32.73
C ASP A 87 13.62 8.32 -32.88
N SER A 88 13.77 9.55 -33.36
CA SER A 88 15.04 10.22 -33.64
C SER A 88 15.31 11.39 -32.69
N LEU A 89 16.51 11.44 -32.10
CA LEU A 89 17.02 12.63 -31.44
C LEU A 89 17.93 13.35 -32.45
N VAL A 90 17.57 14.59 -32.79
CA VAL A 90 18.31 15.41 -33.74
C VAL A 90 18.90 16.60 -33.01
N LEU A 91 20.21 16.76 -33.11
CA LEU A 91 20.95 17.90 -32.61
C LEU A 91 21.08 18.94 -33.73
N THR A 92 20.68 20.18 -33.48
CA THR A 92 20.89 21.31 -34.39
C THR A 92 21.88 22.27 -33.75
N VAL A 93 23.10 22.34 -34.29
CA VAL A 93 24.15 23.25 -33.80
C VAL A 93 24.07 24.52 -34.64
N ALA A 94 23.76 25.65 -34.01
CA ALA A 94 23.56 26.92 -34.74
C ALA A 94 24.81 27.41 -35.48
N GLU A 95 26.00 27.01 -35.02
CA GLU A 95 27.30 27.45 -35.53
C GLU A 95 27.90 26.50 -36.59
N LEU A 96 27.34 25.31 -36.78
CA LEU A 96 27.75 24.39 -37.83
C LEU A 96 26.76 24.49 -38.99
N SER A 97 27.20 24.94 -40.16
CA SER A 97 26.41 24.89 -41.41
C SER A 97 26.17 23.45 -41.91
N ALA A 98 26.63 22.45 -41.16
CA ALA A 98 26.33 21.04 -41.36
C ALA A 98 24.96 20.75 -40.74
N GLY A 99 24.03 20.25 -41.54
CA GLY A 99 22.64 20.01 -41.13
C GLY A 99 22.46 19.13 -39.86
N PRO A 100 21.20 18.83 -39.50
CA PRO A 100 20.86 18.09 -38.28
C PRO A 100 21.69 16.81 -38.06
N VAL A 101 22.28 16.65 -36.87
CA VAL A 101 23.03 15.43 -36.50
C VAL A 101 22.10 14.47 -35.78
N LEU A 102 21.95 13.27 -36.32
CA LEU A 102 21.16 12.20 -35.69
C LEU A 102 21.98 11.52 -34.60
N LEU A 103 21.48 11.51 -33.36
CA LEU A 103 22.14 10.77 -32.29
C LEU A 103 21.63 9.33 -32.25
N GLY A 104 22.56 8.38 -32.25
CA GLY A 104 22.25 6.95 -32.22
C GLY A 104 23.17 6.17 -31.28
N PRO A 105 23.00 4.83 -31.22
CA PRO A 105 23.75 3.98 -30.29
C PRO A 105 25.26 4.03 -30.43
N GLU A 106 25.78 4.41 -31.61
CA GLU A 106 27.22 4.58 -31.83
C GLU A 106 27.75 5.96 -31.44
N THR A 107 26.87 6.92 -31.21
CA THR A 107 27.26 8.25 -30.75
C THR A 107 27.64 8.19 -29.28
N THR A 108 28.83 8.70 -28.96
CA THR A 108 29.26 8.89 -27.56
C THR A 108 29.05 10.33 -27.15
N VAL A 109 28.35 10.54 -26.04
CA VAL A 109 27.99 11.84 -25.48
C VAL A 109 28.75 12.00 -24.17
N TYR A 110 29.67 12.97 -24.14
CA TYR A 110 30.45 13.30 -22.96
C TYR A 110 29.76 14.43 -22.18
N LEU A 111 29.34 14.15 -20.94
CA LEU A 111 28.66 15.11 -20.08
C LEU A 111 29.61 15.57 -18.96
N PRO A 112 30.19 16.78 -19.04
CA PRO A 112 30.91 17.36 -17.91
C PRO A 112 29.91 17.77 -16.81
N ASP A 113 30.37 18.55 -15.84
CA ASP A 113 29.49 19.22 -14.86
C ASP A 113 28.40 20.06 -15.55
N THR A 114 27.19 19.49 -15.68
CA THR A 114 26.14 20.03 -16.57
C THR A 114 24.76 19.90 -15.93
N GLY A 115 23.93 20.93 -16.04
CA GLY A 115 22.50 20.84 -15.76
C GLY A 115 21.75 20.30 -16.98
N LEU A 116 20.99 19.22 -16.84
CA LEU A 116 20.17 18.67 -17.92
C LEU A 116 18.70 18.55 -17.51
N SER A 117 17.81 18.79 -18.46
CA SER A 117 16.41 18.40 -18.27
C SER A 117 16.31 16.87 -18.16
N ASP A 118 15.46 16.39 -17.27
CA ASP A 118 15.17 14.97 -17.08
C ASP A 118 14.85 14.25 -18.40
N ALA A 119 14.00 14.85 -19.24
CA ALA A 119 13.62 14.32 -20.54
C ALA A 119 14.82 14.14 -21.49
N LEU A 120 15.74 15.12 -21.52
CA LEU A 120 16.94 15.03 -22.34
C LEU A 120 17.88 13.95 -21.80
N PHE A 121 18.14 13.95 -20.49
CA PHE A 121 19.03 12.99 -19.85
C PHE A 121 18.61 11.55 -20.10
N PHE A 122 17.34 11.20 -19.86
CA PHE A 122 16.85 9.84 -20.11
C PHE A 122 16.87 9.47 -21.59
N ARG A 123 16.63 10.43 -22.49
CA ARG A 123 16.70 10.17 -23.93
C ARG A 123 18.15 9.89 -24.36
N LEU A 124 19.13 10.60 -23.80
CA LEU A 124 20.55 10.32 -24.02
C LEU A 124 20.94 8.94 -23.51
N LEU A 125 20.59 8.59 -22.26
CA LEU A 125 20.84 7.26 -21.71
C LEU A 125 20.22 6.13 -22.54
N ASN A 126 19.08 6.39 -23.19
CA ASN A 126 18.37 5.39 -23.96
C ASN A 126 18.85 5.27 -25.42
N LYS A 127 19.44 6.32 -25.99
CA LYS A 127 19.71 6.40 -27.44
C LYS A 127 21.19 6.48 -27.80
N THR A 128 22.07 6.83 -26.85
CA THR A 128 23.50 7.10 -27.10
C THR A 128 24.37 6.42 -26.05
N LYS A 129 25.68 6.30 -26.28
CA LYS A 129 26.65 5.95 -25.22
C LYS A 129 26.93 7.20 -24.39
N VAL A 130 26.69 7.17 -23.08
CA VAL A 130 26.87 8.34 -22.20
C VAL A 130 28.07 8.14 -21.31
N VAL A 131 28.98 9.11 -21.29
CA VAL A 131 30.15 9.14 -20.41
C VAL A 131 30.08 10.41 -19.56
N LEU A 132 30.04 10.25 -18.24
CA LEU A 132 30.08 11.39 -17.33
C LEU A 132 31.53 11.80 -17.05
N GLY A 133 31.85 13.05 -17.35
CA GLY A 133 33.07 13.73 -16.94
C GLY A 133 32.96 14.43 -15.58
N GLY A 134 31.74 14.64 -15.09
CA GLY A 134 31.45 15.33 -13.83
C GLY A 134 30.07 14.96 -13.28
N THR A 135 29.49 15.87 -12.49
CA THR A 135 28.16 15.72 -11.90
C THR A 135 27.09 16.27 -12.84
N VAL A 136 26.04 15.47 -13.08
CA VAL A 136 24.88 15.93 -13.85
C VAL A 136 23.78 16.37 -12.88
N SER A 137 23.35 17.61 -12.96
CA SER A 137 22.19 18.10 -12.20
C SER A 137 20.92 17.95 -13.03
N LEU A 138 19.92 17.21 -12.56
CA LEU A 138 18.65 17.12 -13.29
C LEU A 138 17.65 18.19 -12.86
N PHE A 139 16.94 18.75 -13.83
CA PHE A 139 15.80 19.61 -13.61
C PHE A 139 14.60 19.17 -14.45
N LYS A 140 13.40 19.59 -14.06
CA LYS A 140 12.18 19.24 -14.77
C LYS A 140 12.17 19.85 -16.17
N HIS A 141 11.86 19.06 -17.19
CA HIS A 141 11.57 19.61 -18.51
C HIS A 141 10.26 20.42 -18.49
N LEU A 142 10.34 21.68 -18.90
CA LEU A 142 9.19 22.55 -19.14
C LEU A 142 9.11 22.86 -20.63
N ASP A 143 7.90 22.78 -21.20
CA ASP A 143 7.68 23.03 -22.62
C ASP A 143 8.18 24.42 -23.01
N GLY A 144 9.07 24.48 -24.01
CA GLY A 144 9.63 25.73 -24.51
C GLY A 144 10.89 26.24 -23.79
N ASN A 145 11.34 25.56 -22.73
CA ASN A 145 12.56 25.93 -22.01
C ASN A 145 13.80 25.20 -22.52
N ASP A 146 14.97 25.81 -22.30
CA ASP A 146 16.25 25.19 -22.59
C ASP A 146 16.43 23.90 -21.78
N CYS A 147 16.91 22.87 -22.48
CA CYS A 147 17.07 21.53 -21.93
C CYS A 147 18.43 21.31 -21.24
N ILE A 148 19.29 22.34 -21.26
CA ILE A 148 20.63 22.35 -20.70
C ILE A 148 20.80 23.67 -19.95
N LYS A 149 21.42 23.62 -18.78
CA LYS A 149 21.81 24.78 -17.99
C LYS A 149 23.30 24.66 -17.64
N GLU A 150 23.99 25.78 -17.68
CA GLU A 150 25.41 25.85 -17.32
C GLU A 150 25.54 25.95 -15.79
N GLY A 151 26.48 25.18 -15.22
CA GLY A 151 26.80 25.17 -13.78
C GLY A 151 26.11 24.08 -12.96
N VAL A 152 26.83 23.59 -11.93
CA VAL A 152 26.32 22.68 -10.89
C VAL A 152 25.68 23.53 -9.79
N GLY A 153 24.58 23.06 -9.20
CA GLY A 153 23.98 23.74 -8.04
C GLY A 153 23.13 24.96 -8.38
N VAL A 154 22.70 25.10 -9.64
CA VAL A 154 21.56 25.97 -9.94
C VAL A 154 20.39 25.44 -9.11
N GLU A 155 20.00 26.17 -8.06
CA GLU A 155 18.79 25.92 -7.27
C GLU A 155 17.60 25.92 -8.24
N CYS A 156 17.33 24.77 -8.86
CA CYS A 156 16.12 24.57 -9.61
C CYS A 156 15.05 24.42 -8.55
N ARG A 157 14.41 25.55 -8.20
CA ARG A 157 13.24 25.60 -7.32
C ARG A 157 12.05 24.79 -7.85
N GLU A 158 12.16 24.29 -9.08
CA GLU A 158 11.13 23.51 -9.75
C GLU A 158 11.17 22.05 -9.30
N GLU A 159 10.05 21.61 -8.73
CA GLU A 159 9.84 20.24 -8.27
C GLU A 159 10.07 19.22 -9.39
N VAL A 160 11.04 18.32 -9.21
CA VAL A 160 11.32 17.26 -10.18
C VAL A 160 10.41 16.05 -9.93
N ARG A 161 9.81 15.51 -11.02
CA ARG A 161 9.05 14.25 -11.03
C ARG A 161 9.66 13.30 -12.04
N LEU A 162 10.44 12.32 -11.57
CA LEU A 162 11.07 11.35 -12.46
C LEU A 162 10.17 10.11 -12.57
N SER A 163 9.70 9.82 -13.78
CA SER A 163 8.96 8.59 -14.11
C SER A 163 9.33 8.06 -15.50
N PRO A 164 10.61 7.70 -15.73
CA PRO A 164 11.06 7.24 -17.04
C PRO A 164 10.38 5.92 -17.43
N ALA A 165 9.62 5.94 -18.53
CA ALA A 165 9.08 4.73 -19.15
C ALA A 165 10.08 4.19 -20.18
N ILE A 166 11.08 3.45 -19.70
CA ILE A 166 12.13 2.88 -20.55
C ILE A 166 11.87 1.37 -20.69
N LYS A 167 11.53 0.95 -21.92
CA LYS A 167 11.50 -0.48 -22.26
C LYS A 167 12.91 -1.05 -22.14
N ASN A 168 13.03 -2.31 -21.72
CA ASN A 168 14.30 -3.01 -21.54
C ASN A 168 15.23 -2.75 -22.74
N ASN A 169 16.25 -1.92 -22.52
CA ASN A 169 17.20 -1.49 -23.52
C ASN A 169 18.61 -1.73 -22.97
N THR A 170 19.34 -2.63 -23.62
CA THR A 170 20.71 -2.98 -23.26
C THR A 170 21.61 -1.74 -23.14
N LEU A 171 21.46 -0.77 -24.05
CA LEU A 171 22.25 0.45 -24.03
C LEU A 171 21.98 1.31 -22.79
N PHE A 172 20.72 1.39 -22.35
CA PHE A 172 20.37 2.08 -21.11
C PHE A 172 21.06 1.42 -19.91
N MET A 173 21.01 0.09 -19.84
CA MET A 173 21.64 -0.65 -18.75
C MET A 173 23.16 -0.50 -18.74
N GLU A 174 23.82 -0.55 -19.90
CA GLU A 174 25.26 -0.30 -20.06
C GLU A 174 25.64 1.10 -19.59
N ASN A 175 24.88 2.12 -20.01
CA ASN A 175 25.12 3.49 -19.59
C ASN A 175 24.97 3.64 -18.07
N VAL A 176 23.87 3.14 -17.48
CA VAL A 176 23.62 3.21 -16.03
C VAL A 176 24.71 2.49 -15.23
N ALA A 177 25.18 1.34 -15.71
CA ALA A 177 26.28 0.61 -15.09
C ALA A 177 27.59 1.39 -15.13
N GLY A 178 27.83 2.16 -16.20
CA GLY A 178 28.99 3.03 -16.36
C GLY A 178 28.96 4.33 -15.54
N LEU A 179 27.80 4.72 -14.97
CA LEU A 179 27.71 5.93 -14.17
C LEU A 179 28.37 5.73 -12.79
N PRO A 180 29.16 6.70 -12.29
CA PRO A 180 29.62 6.69 -10.90
C PRO A 180 28.45 6.83 -9.91
N ASP A 181 28.59 6.28 -8.70
CA ASP A 181 27.62 6.52 -7.62
C ASP A 181 27.58 8.00 -7.26
N LYS A 182 26.40 8.50 -6.86
CA LYS A 182 26.17 9.92 -6.54
C LYS A 182 26.58 10.91 -7.65
N SER A 183 26.57 10.50 -8.91
CA SER A 183 26.92 11.36 -10.06
C SER A 183 25.74 12.18 -10.60
N ILE A 184 24.51 11.86 -10.19
CA ILE A 184 23.29 12.54 -10.63
C ILE A 184 22.72 13.34 -9.48
N TYR A 185 22.94 14.64 -9.47
CA TYR A 185 22.42 15.52 -8.44
C TYR A 185 20.95 15.88 -8.70
N LEU A 186 20.09 15.69 -7.70
CA LEU A 186 18.69 16.14 -7.76
C LEU A 186 18.40 17.07 -6.58
N TRP A 187 17.94 18.27 -6.92
CA TRP A 187 17.45 19.25 -5.96
C TRP A 187 15.91 19.26 -5.93
N GLY A 188 15.32 19.31 -4.74
CA GLY A 188 13.86 19.51 -4.59
C GLY A 188 13.01 18.40 -5.21
N VAL A 189 13.35 17.13 -5.00
CA VAL A 189 12.61 16.00 -5.58
C VAL A 189 11.31 15.79 -4.82
N LYS A 190 10.18 16.11 -5.46
CA LYS A 190 8.86 15.88 -4.88
C LYS A 190 8.43 14.43 -4.99
N SER A 191 8.60 13.83 -6.16
CA SER A 191 8.22 12.43 -6.40
C SER A 191 9.24 11.73 -7.29
N LEU A 192 9.63 10.53 -6.90
CA LEU A 192 10.54 9.66 -7.63
C LEU A 192 9.88 8.31 -7.86
N THR A 193 9.58 8.00 -9.12
CA THR A 193 9.03 6.71 -9.53
C THR A 193 10.04 6.01 -10.44
N LEU A 194 10.64 4.93 -9.95
CA LEU A 194 11.54 4.09 -10.74
C LEU A 194 10.93 2.70 -10.90
N LYS A 195 10.75 2.30 -12.15
CA LYS A 195 10.23 1.00 -12.53
C LYS A 195 11.31 0.18 -13.22
N ASP A 196 11.31 -1.11 -12.93
CA ASP A 196 12.15 -2.09 -13.60
C ASP A 196 13.62 -1.62 -13.60
N HIS A 197 14.24 -1.57 -14.78
CA HIS A 197 15.65 -1.26 -14.99
C HIS A 197 16.05 0.14 -14.49
N THR A 198 15.09 1.07 -14.41
CA THR A 198 15.37 2.44 -13.98
C THR A 198 15.69 2.53 -12.50
N ALA A 199 15.33 1.51 -11.69
CA ALA A 199 15.72 1.44 -10.29
C ALA A 199 17.24 1.35 -10.09
N ASN A 200 17.99 0.87 -11.09
CA ASN A 200 19.47 0.83 -11.03
C ASN A 200 20.11 2.23 -11.02
N LEU A 201 19.35 3.28 -11.32
CA LEU A 201 19.80 4.66 -11.13
C LEU A 201 19.86 5.08 -9.66
N LEU A 202 19.16 4.39 -8.76
CA LEU A 202 18.99 4.82 -7.38
C LEU A 202 20.34 5.06 -6.64
N PRO A 203 21.38 4.21 -6.75
CA PRO A 203 22.70 4.49 -6.17
C PRO A 203 23.46 5.63 -6.87
N LYS A 204 23.07 5.97 -8.10
CA LYS A 204 23.65 7.05 -8.90
C LYS A 204 23.09 8.42 -8.51
N LEU A 205 21.94 8.44 -7.83
CA LEU A 205 21.30 9.67 -7.37
C LEU A 205 22.02 10.23 -6.14
N TRP A 206 22.20 11.54 -6.15
CA TRP A 206 22.65 12.35 -5.04
C TRP A 206 21.57 13.37 -4.71
N LEU A 207 20.79 13.07 -3.66
CA LEU A 207 19.75 13.95 -3.15
C LEU A 207 20.35 14.94 -2.15
N HIS A 208 19.88 16.18 -2.18
CA HIS A 208 20.27 17.19 -1.20
C HIS A 208 19.92 16.76 0.24
N ASP A 209 20.69 17.22 1.23
CA ASP A 209 20.51 16.84 2.64
C ASP A 209 19.14 17.26 3.20
N ASP A 210 18.64 18.42 2.76
CA ASP A 210 17.32 18.94 3.12
C ASP A 210 16.18 18.43 2.23
N ASN A 211 16.40 17.38 1.43
CA ASN A 211 15.37 16.87 0.54
C ASN A 211 14.16 16.35 1.32
N VAL A 212 12.97 16.88 0.99
CA VAL A 212 11.68 16.42 1.51
C VAL A 212 10.84 15.90 0.35
N MET A 213 10.85 14.58 0.18
CA MET A 213 10.13 13.88 -0.87
C MET A 213 8.72 13.52 -0.42
N GLU A 214 7.72 13.82 -1.25
CA GLU A 214 6.35 13.38 -1.01
C GLU A 214 6.18 11.89 -1.30
N GLU A 215 6.80 11.38 -2.35
CA GLU A 215 6.62 9.99 -2.77
C GLU A 215 7.88 9.37 -3.38
N LEU A 216 8.27 8.20 -2.88
CA LEU A 216 9.18 7.27 -3.54
C LEU A 216 8.42 5.99 -3.87
N TRP A 217 8.29 5.68 -5.16
CA TRP A 217 7.72 4.42 -5.65
C TRP A 217 8.74 3.64 -6.47
N LEU A 218 9.13 2.47 -5.96
CA LEU A 218 9.98 1.53 -6.65
C LEU A 218 9.18 0.25 -6.95
N ASP A 219 9.10 -0.13 -8.23
CA ASP A 219 8.47 -1.38 -8.68
C ASP A 219 9.43 -2.10 -9.62
N VAL A 220 10.09 -3.17 -9.15
CA VAL A 220 11.17 -3.81 -9.90
C VAL A 220 10.87 -5.29 -10.13
N GLY A 221 10.70 -5.67 -11.39
CA GLY A 221 10.59 -7.07 -11.82
C GLY A 221 11.88 -7.87 -11.62
N VAL A 222 11.75 -9.20 -11.71
CA VAL A 222 12.85 -10.18 -11.49
C VAL A 222 14.06 -9.92 -12.37
N GLU A 223 13.81 -9.68 -13.65
CA GLU A 223 14.86 -9.54 -14.67
C GLU A 223 15.52 -8.15 -14.65
N SER A 224 14.97 -7.23 -13.86
CA SER A 224 15.30 -5.81 -13.98
C SER A 224 16.32 -5.31 -12.99
N LEU A 225 16.51 -6.04 -11.90
CA LEU A 225 17.37 -5.65 -10.82
C LEU A 225 18.80 -6.10 -11.16
N GLY A 226 19.64 -5.15 -11.55
CA GLY A 226 21.03 -5.43 -11.86
C GLY A 226 21.79 -5.81 -10.59
N TRP A 227 22.78 -6.69 -10.71
CA TRP A 227 23.66 -7.08 -9.60
C TRP A 227 24.23 -5.87 -8.83
N GLY A 228 24.52 -4.76 -9.53
CA GLY A 228 25.12 -3.56 -8.92
C GLY A 228 24.34 -2.96 -7.74
N ILE A 229 23.00 -2.93 -7.79
CA ILE A 229 22.22 -2.31 -6.71
C ILE A 229 22.10 -3.20 -5.47
N LEU A 230 22.10 -4.53 -5.66
CA LEU A 230 22.07 -5.49 -4.55
C LEU A 230 23.36 -5.45 -3.74
N PHE A 231 24.49 -5.25 -4.42
CA PHE A 231 25.81 -5.14 -3.78
C PHE A 231 26.09 -3.77 -3.18
N THR A 232 25.19 -2.80 -3.32
CA THR A 232 25.36 -1.51 -2.64
C THR A 232 25.33 -1.74 -1.13
N GLY A 233 26.15 -1.01 -0.37
CA GLY A 233 26.19 -1.13 1.10
C GLY A 233 24.84 -0.79 1.75
N ASP A 234 24.59 -1.32 2.94
CA ASP A 234 23.39 -0.93 3.70
C ASP A 234 23.45 0.56 4.08
N ARG A 235 22.31 1.24 4.08
CA ARG A 235 22.19 2.68 4.38
C ARG A 235 23.10 3.58 3.53
N SER A 236 23.46 3.15 2.32
CA SER A 236 24.33 3.88 1.39
C SER A 236 23.57 4.91 0.55
N ILE A 237 22.26 4.72 0.36
CA ILE A 237 21.41 5.54 -0.48
C ILE A 237 20.65 6.53 0.40
N TRP A 238 21.14 7.77 0.48
CA TRP A 238 20.49 8.85 1.21
C TRP A 238 19.25 9.37 0.48
N LEU A 239 18.09 9.37 1.15
CA LEU A 239 16.83 9.86 0.60
C LEU A 239 16.33 11.17 1.23
N GLY A 240 16.93 11.59 2.36
CA GLY A 240 16.40 12.68 3.17
C GLY A 240 15.10 12.26 3.88
N LYS A 241 14.10 13.15 3.87
CA LYS A 241 12.76 12.90 4.42
C LYS A 241 11.84 12.39 3.31
N VAL A 242 11.08 11.33 3.58
CA VAL A 242 10.15 10.71 2.62
C VAL A 242 8.81 10.49 3.30
N LYS A 243 7.75 11.12 2.78
CA LYS A 243 6.38 10.96 3.30
C LYS A 243 5.77 9.62 2.90
N ASN A 244 5.82 9.25 1.62
CA ASN A 244 5.23 8.01 1.12
C ASN A 244 6.32 7.12 0.50
N LEU A 245 6.53 5.92 1.05
CA LEU A 245 7.48 4.94 0.55
C LEU A 245 6.74 3.68 0.10
N ARG A 246 6.80 3.38 -1.19
CA ARG A 246 6.18 2.20 -1.80
C ARG A 246 7.23 1.35 -2.50
N LEU A 247 7.42 0.13 -2.02
CA LEU A 247 8.34 -0.84 -2.61
C LEU A 247 7.54 -2.09 -3.04
N GLU A 248 7.63 -2.44 -4.31
CA GLU A 248 6.94 -3.57 -4.89
C GLU A 248 7.92 -4.56 -5.54
N LYS A 249 7.56 -5.84 -5.49
CA LYS A 249 8.34 -6.94 -6.05
C LYS A 249 9.76 -6.96 -5.47
N HIS A 250 10.80 -7.03 -6.29
CA HIS A 250 12.20 -7.05 -5.82
C HIS A 250 12.67 -5.73 -5.22
N ALA A 251 11.95 -4.63 -5.43
CA ALA A 251 12.32 -3.34 -4.83
C ALA A 251 12.29 -3.40 -3.30
N VAL A 252 11.57 -4.35 -2.71
CA VAL A 252 11.53 -4.56 -1.27
C VAL A 252 12.94 -4.86 -0.71
N ASN A 253 13.78 -5.61 -1.42
CA ASN A 253 15.18 -5.88 -1.03
C ASN A 253 16.06 -4.61 -0.98
N LEU A 254 15.62 -3.50 -1.55
CA LEU A 254 16.34 -2.23 -1.49
C LEU A 254 16.16 -1.53 -0.13
N LEU A 255 15.16 -1.91 0.66
CA LEU A 255 14.83 -1.22 1.91
C LEU A 255 16.02 -1.07 2.88
N PRO A 256 16.90 -2.08 3.12
CA PRO A 256 18.09 -1.91 3.97
C PRO A 256 19.14 -0.96 3.39
N LYS A 257 19.13 -0.73 2.07
CA LYS A 257 20.07 0.15 1.36
C LYS A 257 19.68 1.61 1.49
N LEU A 258 18.39 1.87 1.73
CA LEU A 258 17.85 3.23 1.91
C LEU A 258 18.24 3.78 3.29
N LYS A 259 18.64 5.04 3.31
CA LYS A 259 18.89 5.83 4.52
C LYS A 259 17.92 7.02 4.52
N LEU A 260 17.00 6.99 5.49
CA LEU A 260 16.09 8.09 5.78
C LEU A 260 16.71 8.99 6.85
N HIS A 261 16.28 10.26 6.87
CA HIS A 261 16.60 11.19 7.95
C HIS A 261 16.11 10.65 9.32
N GLU A 262 16.82 10.96 10.41
CA GLU A 262 16.51 10.44 11.75
C GLU A 262 15.11 10.84 12.24
N ASP A 263 14.75 12.11 12.03
CA ASP A 263 13.42 12.67 12.31
C ASP A 263 12.37 12.41 11.20
N ASN A 264 12.57 11.40 10.35
CA ASN A 264 11.60 11.14 9.28
C ASN A 264 10.25 10.67 9.84
N VAL A 265 9.18 11.23 9.29
CA VAL A 265 7.80 10.83 9.56
C VAL A 265 7.19 10.31 8.27
N VAL A 266 7.16 8.99 8.13
CA VAL A 266 6.55 8.31 6.98
C VAL A 266 5.03 8.31 7.19
N GLU A 267 4.31 8.98 6.31
CA GLU A 267 2.85 8.95 6.26
C GLU A 267 2.34 7.59 5.80
N VAL A 268 2.96 7.01 4.76
CA VAL A 268 2.59 5.68 4.24
C VAL A 268 3.83 4.87 3.89
N LEU A 269 3.98 3.70 4.51
CA LEU A 269 4.92 2.66 4.10
C LEU A 269 4.15 1.46 3.54
N ARG A 270 4.34 1.17 2.24
CA ARG A 270 3.75 0.02 1.58
C ARG A 270 4.82 -0.90 1.01
N LEU A 271 4.84 -2.15 1.47
CA LEU A 271 5.74 -3.19 0.95
C LEU A 271 4.91 -4.36 0.42
N SER A 272 5.20 -4.82 -0.80
CA SER A 272 4.49 -5.95 -1.42
C SER A 272 5.45 -6.83 -2.21
N ALA A 273 5.58 -8.10 -1.80
CA ALA A 273 6.51 -9.05 -2.42
C ALA A 273 5.79 -10.38 -2.72
N TRP A 274 5.63 -10.70 -4.00
CA TRP A 274 4.86 -11.86 -4.45
C TRP A 274 5.59 -13.19 -4.24
N GLU A 275 6.92 -13.17 -4.32
CA GLU A 275 7.74 -14.37 -4.17
C GLU A 275 8.73 -14.22 -3.02
N ARG A 276 9.05 -15.35 -2.38
CA ARG A 276 10.01 -15.39 -1.27
C ARG A 276 11.38 -14.88 -1.66
N LEU A 277 11.79 -15.10 -2.90
CA LEU A 277 13.05 -14.62 -3.47
C LEU A 277 13.18 -13.09 -3.43
N TYR A 278 12.06 -12.36 -3.33
CA TYR A 278 12.05 -10.89 -3.30
C TYR A 278 12.34 -10.32 -1.91
N VAL A 279 12.45 -11.18 -0.89
CA VAL A 279 12.76 -10.81 0.50
C VAL A 279 13.84 -11.70 1.12
N SER A 280 14.34 -12.70 0.38
CA SER A 280 15.26 -13.71 0.92
C SER A 280 16.54 -13.09 1.47
N GLU A 281 17.15 -12.15 0.73
CA GLU A 281 18.34 -11.43 1.17
C GLU A 281 18.10 -10.73 2.53
N MET A 282 16.95 -10.09 2.69
CA MET A 282 16.60 -9.42 3.94
C MET A 282 16.35 -10.40 5.09
N ILE A 283 15.73 -11.55 4.83
CA ILE A 283 15.42 -12.55 5.86
C ILE A 283 16.72 -13.19 6.38
N PHE A 284 17.67 -13.51 5.49
CA PHE A 284 18.89 -14.25 5.83
C PHE A 284 20.07 -13.36 6.25
N THR A 285 20.08 -12.08 5.88
CA THR A 285 20.99 -11.12 6.53
C THR A 285 20.58 -11.02 8.00
N GLY A 286 21.54 -11.07 8.94
CA GLY A 286 21.29 -11.26 10.39
C GLY A 286 20.39 -10.21 11.08
N ASP A 287 20.69 -9.85 12.33
CA ASP A 287 19.87 -8.90 13.12
C ASP A 287 20.05 -7.43 12.67
N ARG A 288 19.95 -7.18 11.36
CA ARG A 288 19.98 -5.85 10.75
C ARG A 288 18.59 -5.25 10.78
N SER A 289 18.31 -4.52 11.86
CA SER A 289 17.10 -3.71 11.96
C SER A 289 17.15 -2.49 11.03
N ILE A 290 16.00 -2.18 10.44
CA ILE A 290 15.78 -1.08 9.50
C ILE A 290 15.07 0.04 10.25
N TRP A 291 15.79 1.14 10.49
CA TRP A 291 15.21 2.31 11.12
C TRP A 291 14.32 3.08 10.14
N LEU A 292 13.06 3.27 10.48
CA LEU A 292 12.08 4.01 9.65
C LEU A 292 11.65 5.35 10.25
N GLY A 293 12.03 5.63 11.51
CA GLY A 293 11.51 6.76 12.27
C GLY A 293 10.05 6.52 12.71
N LYS A 294 9.19 7.52 12.51
CA LYS A 294 7.75 7.41 12.81
C LYS A 294 6.98 6.99 11.57
N VAL A 295 6.02 6.08 11.70
CA VAL A 295 5.19 5.57 10.60
C VAL A 295 3.71 5.67 10.98
N LYS A 296 2.95 6.47 10.23
CA LYS A 296 1.49 6.61 10.43
C LYS A 296 0.73 5.41 9.86
N ASN A 297 1.02 5.00 8.62
CA ASN A 297 0.31 3.90 7.96
C ASN A 297 1.30 2.85 7.44
N LEU A 298 1.22 1.62 7.97
CA LEU A 298 2.05 0.49 7.55
C LEU A 298 1.19 -0.57 6.85
N ARG A 299 1.52 -0.87 5.60
CA ARG A 299 0.86 -1.91 4.80
C ARG A 299 1.88 -2.92 4.29
N LEU A 300 1.80 -4.15 4.78
CA LEU A 300 2.64 -5.26 4.33
C LEU A 300 1.76 -6.32 3.66
N GLU A 301 2.15 -6.73 2.47
CA GLU A 301 1.42 -7.70 1.67
C GLU A 301 2.34 -8.86 1.28
N LYS A 302 1.79 -10.08 1.34
CA LYS A 302 2.46 -11.30 0.88
C LYS A 302 3.78 -11.54 1.63
N HIS A 303 4.87 -11.91 0.96
CA HIS A 303 6.16 -12.18 1.61
C HIS A 303 6.80 -10.95 2.26
N ALA A 304 6.34 -9.72 1.95
CA ALA A 304 6.85 -8.53 2.63
C ALA A 304 6.47 -8.49 4.11
N ILE A 305 5.50 -9.31 4.52
CA ILE A 305 5.10 -9.46 5.92
C ILE A 305 6.26 -10.00 6.77
N ASP A 306 7.07 -10.92 6.25
CA ASP A 306 8.25 -11.50 6.94
C ASP A 306 9.29 -10.43 7.37
N LEU A 307 9.18 -9.21 6.84
CA LEU A 307 10.05 -8.08 7.22
C LEU A 307 9.60 -7.37 8.49
N LEU A 308 8.38 -7.60 8.96
CA LEU A 308 7.82 -6.91 10.11
C LEU A 308 8.74 -6.92 11.35
N PRO A 309 9.38 -8.05 11.75
CA PRO A 309 10.31 -8.07 12.88
C PRO A 309 11.58 -7.24 12.67
N LYS A 310 11.93 -6.92 11.41
CA LYS A 310 13.12 -6.14 11.06
C LYS A 310 12.85 -4.64 10.99
N LEU A 311 11.59 -4.22 10.98
CA LEU A 311 11.22 -2.81 10.93
C LEU A 311 11.32 -2.20 12.34
N LYS A 312 12.29 -1.31 12.55
CA LYS A 312 12.43 -0.55 13.79
C LYS A 312 11.72 0.79 13.66
N LEU A 313 10.70 0.98 14.48
CA LEU A 313 9.98 2.22 14.64
C LEU A 313 10.52 3.01 15.83
N HIS A 314 10.28 4.31 15.86
CA HIS A 314 10.55 5.14 17.03
C HIS A 314 9.69 4.69 18.24
N ASP A 315 10.22 4.79 19.46
CA ASP A 315 9.57 4.26 20.67
C ASP A 315 8.23 4.95 20.99
N ASP A 316 8.09 6.21 20.61
CA ASP A 316 6.86 7.01 20.75
C ASP A 316 5.89 6.89 19.56
N ASN A 317 6.11 5.93 18.64
CA ASN A 317 5.32 5.82 17.44
C ASN A 317 3.84 5.54 17.75
N VAL A 318 2.96 6.40 17.23
CA VAL A 318 1.51 6.21 17.26
C VAL A 318 1.04 5.95 15.84
N MET A 319 0.88 4.67 15.50
CA MET A 319 0.45 4.23 14.18
C MET A 319 -1.06 4.42 14.03
N GLU A 320 -1.49 5.03 12.93
CA GLU A 320 -2.89 5.19 12.58
C GLU A 320 -3.47 3.90 12.00
N VAL A 321 -2.74 3.24 11.10
CA VAL A 321 -3.19 1.99 10.45
C VAL A 321 -2.04 0.99 10.32
N LEU A 322 -2.27 -0.23 10.81
CA LEU A 322 -1.49 -1.42 10.45
C LEU A 322 -2.37 -2.36 9.64
N ARG A 323 -1.97 -2.66 8.40
CA ARG A 323 -2.63 -3.64 7.53
C ARG A 323 -1.66 -4.73 7.09
N LEU A 324 -1.97 -5.98 7.44
CA LEU A 324 -1.23 -7.17 7.00
C LEU A 324 -2.16 -8.10 6.22
N SER A 325 -1.73 -8.58 5.05
CA SER A 325 -2.49 -9.52 4.20
C SER A 325 -1.59 -10.62 3.63
N ALA A 326 -1.80 -11.86 4.05
CA ALA A 326 -1.02 -13.02 3.60
C ALA A 326 -1.92 -14.10 2.98
N TRP A 327 -1.80 -14.32 1.67
CA TRP A 327 -2.66 -15.25 0.93
C TRP A 327 -2.22 -16.71 1.05
N GLU A 328 -0.97 -16.95 1.47
CA GLU A 328 -0.44 -18.27 1.71
C GLU A 328 0.22 -18.35 3.09
N ARG A 329 0.16 -19.52 3.71
CA ARG A 329 0.83 -19.80 5.00
C ARG A 329 2.33 -19.56 4.94
N THR A 330 2.95 -19.81 3.78
CA THR A 330 4.39 -19.61 3.56
C THR A 330 4.83 -18.16 3.83
N TYR A 331 3.95 -17.19 3.59
CA TYR A 331 4.21 -15.74 3.72
C TYR A 331 4.36 -15.26 5.16
N VAL A 332 3.98 -16.07 6.14
CA VAL A 332 4.05 -15.74 7.57
C VAL A 332 4.90 -16.74 8.36
N SER A 333 5.40 -17.77 7.70
CA SER A 333 6.07 -18.91 8.33
C SER A 333 7.28 -18.50 9.18
N SER A 334 8.04 -17.49 8.76
CA SER A 334 9.20 -17.00 9.51
C SER A 334 8.80 -16.31 10.82
N ILE A 335 7.71 -15.54 10.80
CA ILE A 335 7.19 -14.84 11.97
C ILE A 335 6.54 -15.80 12.95
N LEU A 336 5.84 -16.82 12.46
CA LEU A 336 5.21 -17.81 13.34
C LEU A 336 6.23 -18.64 14.13
N ALA A 337 7.47 -18.76 13.63
CA ALA A 337 8.57 -19.36 14.36
C ALA A 337 9.13 -18.46 15.48
N ALA A 338 8.82 -17.16 15.47
CA ALA A 338 9.22 -16.25 16.52
C ALA A 338 8.42 -16.48 17.82
N LYS A 339 8.99 -16.08 18.95
CA LYS A 339 8.30 -16.10 20.25
C LYS A 339 7.09 -15.15 20.22
N ASP A 340 6.05 -15.46 21.01
CA ASP A 340 4.90 -14.56 21.15
C ASP A 340 5.31 -13.20 21.72
N ASN A 341 4.56 -12.15 21.36
CA ASN A 341 4.84 -10.77 21.76
C ASN A 341 6.27 -10.28 21.46
N SER A 342 6.91 -10.83 20.42
CA SER A 342 8.28 -10.45 20.03
C SER A 342 8.35 -9.22 19.13
N ILE A 343 7.24 -8.81 18.52
CA ILE A 343 7.20 -7.69 17.56
C ILE A 343 6.56 -6.48 18.23
N TRP A 344 7.37 -5.54 18.70
CA TRP A 344 6.90 -4.29 19.29
C TRP A 344 6.40 -3.29 18.24
N LEU A 345 5.17 -2.79 18.38
CA LEU A 345 4.57 -1.81 17.46
C LEU A 345 4.23 -0.46 18.12
N GLY A 346 4.34 -0.35 19.44
CA GLY A 346 3.87 0.82 20.18
C GLY A 346 2.34 0.92 20.20
N LYS A 347 1.79 2.11 19.91
CA LYS A 347 0.34 2.36 19.88
C LYS A 347 -0.20 2.23 18.46
N VAL A 348 -1.32 1.52 18.29
CA VAL A 348 -1.96 1.28 16.99
C VAL A 348 -3.46 1.62 17.09
N LYS A 349 -3.90 2.60 16.31
CA LYS A 349 -5.31 3.03 16.27
C LYS A 349 -6.19 2.05 15.49
N ASN A 350 -5.72 1.52 14.36
CA ASN A 350 -6.48 0.59 13.53
C ASN A 350 -5.61 -0.60 13.12
N LEU A 351 -6.04 -1.81 13.47
CA LEU A 351 -5.37 -3.06 13.11
C LEU A 351 -6.27 -3.88 12.19
N ARG A 352 -5.78 -4.19 10.99
CA ARG A 352 -6.47 -5.05 10.01
C ARG A 352 -5.58 -6.20 9.58
N LEU A 353 -6.00 -7.41 9.89
CA LEU A 353 -5.31 -8.65 9.52
C LEU A 353 -6.22 -9.49 8.62
N GLU A 354 -5.69 -9.90 7.47
CA GLU A 354 -6.44 -10.67 6.46
C GLU A 354 -5.75 -12.01 6.19
N LYS A 355 -6.57 -13.07 6.08
CA LYS A 355 -6.16 -14.43 5.70
C LYS A 355 -5.12 -14.99 6.71
N HIS A 356 -4.05 -15.63 6.23
CA HIS A 356 -3.02 -16.20 7.12
C HIS A 356 -2.28 -15.16 7.98
N ALA A 357 -2.38 -13.86 7.66
CA ALA A 357 -1.75 -12.80 8.47
C ALA A 357 -2.40 -12.67 9.86
N VAL A 358 -3.60 -13.21 10.04
CA VAL A 358 -4.27 -13.24 11.35
C VAL A 358 -3.46 -14.05 12.37
N ASN A 359 -2.75 -15.11 11.98
CA ASN A 359 -1.88 -15.88 12.88
C ASN A 359 -0.74 -15.05 13.49
N ILE A 360 -0.39 -13.90 12.90
CA ILE A 360 0.65 -13.01 13.44
C ILE A 360 0.15 -12.26 14.68
N LEU A 361 -1.16 -12.22 14.93
CA LEU A 361 -1.73 -11.45 16.04
C LEU A 361 -1.10 -11.80 17.40
N SER A 362 -0.77 -13.08 17.67
CA SER A 362 -0.10 -13.49 18.93
C SER A 362 1.36 -13.03 19.03
N LYS A 363 1.96 -12.62 17.91
CA LYS A 363 3.36 -12.16 17.83
C LYS A 363 3.48 -10.65 18.04
N LEU A 364 2.37 -9.92 17.87
CA LEU A 364 2.34 -8.47 18.00
C LEU A 364 2.29 -8.06 19.47
N LYS A 365 3.20 -7.19 19.88
CA LYS A 365 3.22 -6.56 21.20
C LYS A 365 2.80 -5.10 21.05
N LEU A 366 1.64 -4.80 21.59
CA LEU A 366 1.09 -3.45 21.68
C LEU A 366 1.44 -2.81 23.03
N ASP A 367 1.43 -1.48 23.07
CA ASP A 367 1.53 -0.73 24.31
C ASP A 367 0.40 -1.10 25.29
N LYS A 368 0.71 -1.17 26.59
CA LYS A 368 -0.25 -1.55 27.63
C LYS A 368 -1.45 -0.60 27.70
N ASP A 369 -1.25 0.66 27.34
CA ASP A 369 -2.25 1.71 27.38
C ASP A 369 -2.91 1.93 26.00
N ASN A 370 -2.69 1.02 25.05
CA ASN A 370 -3.22 1.12 23.69
C ASN A 370 -4.76 1.19 23.70
N VAL A 371 -5.27 2.23 23.02
CA VAL A 371 -6.70 2.42 22.77
C VAL A 371 -6.93 2.33 21.27
N MET A 372 -7.34 1.15 20.82
CA MET A 372 -7.59 0.85 19.43
C MET A 372 -8.99 1.32 19.03
N GLY A 373 -9.07 2.11 17.96
CA GLY A 373 -10.32 2.47 17.31
C GLY A 373 -10.98 1.27 16.64
N ASN A 374 -10.23 0.49 15.87
CA ASN A 374 -10.77 -0.65 15.13
C ASN A 374 -9.82 -1.85 15.07
N LEU A 375 -10.30 -3.04 15.45
CA LEU A 375 -9.67 -4.33 15.23
C LEU A 375 -10.52 -5.14 14.22
N SER A 376 -9.96 -5.41 13.04
CA SER A 376 -10.63 -6.15 11.97
C SER A 376 -9.84 -7.40 11.59
N LEU A 377 -10.45 -8.57 11.76
CA LEU A 377 -9.87 -9.86 11.40
C LEU A 377 -10.79 -10.57 10.38
N ASP A 378 -10.25 -10.97 9.23
CA ASP A 378 -10.98 -11.67 8.17
C ASP A 378 -10.19 -12.89 7.72
N VAL A 379 -10.78 -14.09 7.83
CA VAL A 379 -10.10 -15.37 7.61
C VAL A 379 -10.91 -16.29 6.72
N GLU A 380 -10.39 -16.66 5.56
CA GLU A 380 -11.14 -17.46 4.59
C GLU A 380 -11.13 -18.97 4.90
N LEU A 381 -10.04 -19.49 5.49
CA LEU A 381 -9.83 -20.93 5.71
C LEU A 381 -9.52 -21.24 7.18
N GLY A 382 -9.96 -22.39 7.68
CA GLY A 382 -9.78 -22.76 9.09
C GLY A 382 -8.32 -23.04 9.46
N GLU A 383 -7.51 -23.47 8.50
CA GLU A 383 -6.07 -23.66 8.70
C GLU A 383 -5.34 -22.34 9.03
N ASP A 384 -5.87 -21.21 8.58
CA ASP A 384 -5.33 -19.86 8.80
C ASP A 384 -5.46 -19.37 10.24
N VAL A 385 -6.20 -20.08 11.11
CA VAL A 385 -6.35 -19.75 12.54
C VAL A 385 -5.92 -20.88 13.46
N SER A 386 -5.56 -22.03 12.91
CA SER A 386 -5.18 -23.24 13.66
C SER A 386 -4.09 -22.96 14.71
N TYR A 387 -3.13 -22.09 14.39
CA TYR A 387 -2.05 -21.71 15.31
C TYR A 387 -2.57 -20.98 16.55
N ILE A 388 -3.42 -19.98 16.37
CA ILE A 388 -3.99 -19.22 17.49
C ILE A 388 -5.01 -20.06 18.28
N LEU A 389 -5.78 -20.91 17.61
CA LEU A 389 -6.77 -21.75 18.28
C LEU A 389 -6.15 -22.76 19.25
N ALA A 390 -4.90 -23.18 18.99
CA ALA A 390 -4.13 -24.03 19.88
C ALA A 390 -3.61 -23.30 21.14
N ALA A 391 -3.59 -21.97 21.15
CA ALA A 391 -3.19 -21.18 22.31
C ALA A 391 -4.26 -21.21 23.41
N GLU A 392 -3.88 -20.89 24.64
CA GLU A 392 -4.83 -20.76 25.75
C GLU A 392 -5.82 -19.61 25.52
N ASP A 393 -6.98 -19.68 26.17
CA ASP A 393 -7.97 -18.59 26.12
C ASP A 393 -7.38 -17.32 26.75
N ARG A 394 -7.74 -16.16 26.20
CA ARG A 394 -7.21 -14.85 26.63
C ARG A 394 -5.68 -14.75 26.60
N SER A 395 -5.03 -15.48 25.70
CA SER A 395 -3.57 -15.42 25.51
C SER A 395 -3.12 -14.20 24.70
N ILE A 396 -4.03 -13.52 23.99
CA ILE A 396 -3.69 -12.42 23.07
C ILE A 396 -4.20 -11.09 23.62
N TRP A 397 -3.29 -10.31 24.23
CA TRP A 397 -3.59 -8.96 24.68
C TRP A 397 -3.75 -7.97 23.53
N VAL A 398 -4.90 -7.29 23.44
CA VAL A 398 -5.15 -6.25 22.41
C VAL A 398 -5.47 -4.86 22.99
N GLY A 399 -5.48 -4.72 24.32
CA GLY A 399 -5.76 -3.45 25.00
C GLY A 399 -7.25 -3.09 25.06
N ARG A 400 -7.58 -1.81 24.91
CA ARG A 400 -8.96 -1.32 24.76
C ARG A 400 -9.32 -1.23 23.28
N VAL A 401 -10.49 -1.70 22.89
CA VAL A 401 -10.96 -1.76 21.49
C VAL A 401 -12.37 -1.16 21.39
N LYS A 402 -12.50 -0.08 20.61
CA LYS A 402 -13.80 0.57 20.35
C LYS A 402 -14.65 -0.22 19.35
N SER A 403 -14.06 -0.73 18.27
CA SER A 403 -14.76 -1.50 17.24
C SER A 403 -14.04 -2.82 17.00
N LEU A 404 -14.76 -3.94 17.18
CA LEU A 404 -14.26 -5.29 16.90
C LEU A 404 -15.07 -5.91 15.76
N LYS A 405 -14.40 -6.20 14.66
CA LYS A 405 -14.97 -6.83 13.47
C LYS A 405 -14.30 -8.18 13.22
N LEU A 406 -15.05 -9.26 13.37
CA LEU A 406 -14.59 -10.63 13.05
C LEU A 406 -15.46 -11.22 11.93
N GLU A 407 -14.82 -11.56 10.83
CA GLU A 407 -15.48 -12.18 9.68
C GLU A 407 -14.97 -13.60 9.49
N ARG A 408 -15.87 -14.51 9.14
CA ARG A 408 -15.53 -15.90 8.79
C ARG A 408 -14.86 -16.66 9.93
N TYR A 409 -13.81 -17.43 9.65
CA TYR A 409 -13.12 -18.22 10.67
C TYR A 409 -12.53 -17.38 11.80
N ALA A 410 -12.40 -16.06 11.61
CA ALA A 410 -11.91 -15.15 12.64
C ALA A 410 -12.83 -15.09 13.86
N ILE A 411 -14.12 -15.44 13.74
CA ILE A 411 -15.06 -15.49 14.87
C ILE A 411 -14.55 -16.46 15.96
N ASN A 412 -13.92 -17.57 15.57
CA ASN A 412 -13.37 -18.54 16.53
C ASN A 412 -12.22 -17.99 17.37
N LEU A 413 -11.66 -16.84 17.01
CA LEU A 413 -10.60 -16.19 17.77
C LEU A 413 -11.13 -15.36 18.94
N LEU A 414 -12.44 -15.10 19.00
CA LEU A 414 -13.04 -14.27 20.05
C LEU A 414 -12.68 -14.73 21.49
N PRO A 415 -12.68 -16.04 21.84
CA PRO A 415 -12.25 -16.50 23.15
C PRO A 415 -10.74 -16.29 23.45
N LYS A 416 -9.93 -16.11 22.40
CA LYS A 416 -8.47 -15.95 22.49
C LYS A 416 -8.06 -14.49 22.76
N LEU A 417 -8.93 -13.54 22.43
CA LEU A 417 -8.68 -12.12 22.66
C LEU A 417 -8.81 -11.77 24.15
N TRP A 418 -7.81 -11.07 24.66
CA TRP A 418 -7.79 -10.46 25.99
C TRP A 418 -7.89 -8.94 25.87
N LEU A 419 -9.06 -8.43 26.25
CA LEU A 419 -9.35 -7.01 26.33
C LEU A 419 -9.13 -6.51 27.77
N HIS A 420 -8.83 -5.23 27.92
CA HIS A 420 -8.75 -4.60 29.24
C HIS A 420 -10.10 -4.69 29.98
N ASP A 421 -10.09 -4.84 31.31
CA ASP A 421 -11.32 -5.09 32.10
C ASP A 421 -12.33 -3.93 32.05
N ASP A 422 -11.85 -2.70 31.86
CA ASP A 422 -12.66 -1.48 31.70
C ASP A 422 -13.11 -1.20 30.24
N ASN A 423 -12.91 -2.15 29.32
CA ASN A 423 -13.16 -1.91 27.91
C ASN A 423 -14.61 -1.49 27.64
N VAL A 424 -14.79 -0.36 26.95
CA VAL A 424 -16.08 0.12 26.46
C VAL A 424 -16.06 0.09 24.93
N MET A 425 -16.65 -0.96 24.37
CA MET A 425 -16.78 -1.19 22.95
C MET A 425 -18.01 -0.46 22.39
N GLU A 426 -17.80 0.32 21.34
CA GLU A 426 -18.86 0.96 20.57
C GLU A 426 -19.58 -0.06 19.68
N TRP A 427 -18.84 -0.96 19.01
CA TRP A 427 -19.39 -1.93 18.06
C TRP A 427 -18.71 -3.30 18.16
N LEU A 428 -19.51 -4.36 18.26
CA LEU A 428 -19.12 -5.74 17.99
C LEU A 428 -19.85 -6.24 16.73
N TYR A 429 -19.10 -6.63 15.71
CA TYR A 429 -19.63 -7.21 14.48
C TYR A 429 -19.06 -8.61 14.24
N LEU A 430 -19.95 -9.61 14.21
CA LEU A 430 -19.63 -11.00 13.86
C LEU A 430 -20.50 -11.43 12.67
N SER A 431 -19.88 -11.89 11.58
CA SER A 431 -20.63 -12.33 10.39
C SER A 431 -19.99 -13.55 9.76
N GLU A 432 -20.80 -14.58 9.51
CA GLU A 432 -20.34 -15.76 8.79
C GLU A 432 -21.40 -16.56 8.03
N TRP A 433 -21.09 -16.99 6.81
CA TRP A 433 -21.99 -17.66 5.87
C TRP A 433 -22.09 -19.19 6.01
N LEU A 434 -21.16 -19.85 6.70
CA LEU A 434 -21.05 -21.30 6.80
C LEU A 434 -20.81 -21.76 8.25
N GLU A 435 -21.60 -22.74 8.69
CA GLU A 435 -21.54 -23.32 10.04
C GLU A 435 -20.15 -23.82 10.45
N ARG A 436 -19.46 -24.49 9.52
CA ARG A 436 -18.12 -25.05 9.75
C ARG A 436 -17.08 -24.00 10.15
N TYR A 437 -17.36 -22.70 9.95
CA TYR A 437 -16.45 -21.61 10.29
C TYR A 437 -16.60 -21.14 11.73
N ILE A 438 -17.59 -21.63 12.49
CA ILE A 438 -17.81 -21.28 13.90
C ILE A 438 -17.74 -22.50 14.84
N SER A 439 -17.30 -23.68 14.36
CA SER A 439 -17.34 -24.92 15.14
C SER A 439 -16.62 -24.82 16.49
N TYR A 440 -15.52 -24.07 16.56
CA TYR A 440 -14.79 -23.87 17.81
C TYR A 440 -15.58 -23.04 18.82
N ILE A 441 -16.18 -21.91 18.40
CA ILE A 441 -16.93 -21.05 19.31
C ILE A 441 -18.17 -21.76 19.88
N LEU A 442 -18.77 -22.69 19.14
CA LEU A 442 -19.91 -23.48 19.60
C LEU A 442 -19.55 -24.37 20.80
N CYS A 443 -18.32 -24.89 20.84
CA CYS A 443 -17.80 -25.73 21.93
C CYS A 443 -17.43 -24.94 23.19
N ILE A 444 -17.36 -23.62 23.12
CA ILE A 444 -17.02 -22.77 24.26
C ILE A 444 -18.18 -22.78 25.26
N LYS A 445 -17.85 -22.70 26.56
CA LYS A 445 -18.87 -22.60 27.62
C LYS A 445 -19.70 -21.33 27.44
N ASP A 446 -21.01 -21.42 27.62
CA ASP A 446 -21.90 -20.26 27.59
C ASP A 446 -21.45 -19.18 28.60
N SER A 447 -21.62 -17.90 28.25
CA SER A 447 -21.25 -16.76 29.08
C SER A 447 -19.79 -16.76 29.60
N SER A 448 -18.84 -17.26 28.81
CA SER A 448 -17.41 -17.32 29.19
C SER A 448 -16.55 -16.23 28.52
N ILE A 449 -16.98 -15.71 27.37
CA ILE A 449 -16.26 -14.70 26.60
C ILE A 449 -16.58 -13.31 27.16
N ARG A 450 -15.60 -12.64 27.76
CA ARG A 450 -15.77 -11.31 28.36
C ARG A 450 -15.27 -10.23 27.40
N LEU A 451 -16.11 -9.24 27.09
CA LEU A 451 -15.79 -8.14 26.16
C LEU A 451 -15.81 -6.74 26.82
N GLY A 452 -16.20 -6.68 28.09
CA GLY A 452 -16.50 -5.42 28.79
C GLY A 452 -17.89 -4.89 28.47
N LYS A 453 -18.02 -3.56 28.38
CA LYS A 453 -19.28 -2.91 28.00
C LYS A 453 -19.40 -2.83 26.49
N VAL A 454 -20.56 -3.16 25.92
CA VAL A 454 -20.80 -3.16 24.46
C VAL A 454 -22.03 -2.30 24.17
N LYS A 455 -21.87 -1.24 23.38
CA LYS A 455 -22.96 -0.32 23.01
C LYS A 455 -23.78 -0.82 21.83
N SER A 456 -23.16 -1.51 20.88
CA SER A 456 -23.84 -2.04 19.70
C SER A 456 -23.33 -3.44 19.38
N LEU A 457 -24.25 -4.38 19.21
CA LEU A 457 -24.01 -5.78 18.92
C LEU A 457 -24.71 -6.15 17.61
N LYS A 458 -23.92 -6.44 16.58
CA LYS A 458 -24.43 -6.87 15.28
C LYS A 458 -23.93 -8.27 14.95
N LEU A 459 -24.85 -9.23 14.91
CA LEU A 459 -24.56 -10.62 14.61
C LEU A 459 -25.33 -11.02 13.36
N GLU A 460 -24.59 -11.38 12.31
CA GLU A 460 -25.17 -11.84 11.05
C GLU A 460 -24.88 -13.32 10.83
N ARG A 461 -25.89 -14.02 10.31
CA ARG A 461 -25.85 -15.40 9.87
C ARG A 461 -25.36 -16.33 10.99
N TYR A 462 -24.45 -17.25 10.71
CA TYR A 462 -23.90 -18.16 11.72
C TYR A 462 -23.20 -17.42 12.87
N GLY A 463 -22.78 -16.16 12.67
CA GLY A 463 -22.24 -15.33 13.75
C GLY A 463 -23.19 -15.15 14.94
N ILE A 464 -24.51 -15.30 14.74
CA ILE A 464 -25.51 -15.27 15.80
C ILE A 464 -25.23 -16.35 16.85
N ASN A 465 -24.77 -17.55 16.48
CA ASN A 465 -24.52 -18.64 17.43
C ASN A 465 -23.40 -18.34 18.43
N ALA A 466 -22.64 -17.25 18.25
CA ALA A 466 -21.73 -16.75 19.27
C ALA A 466 -22.47 -16.13 20.48
N LEU A 467 -23.73 -15.70 20.31
CA LEU A 467 -24.49 -14.94 21.30
C LEU A 467 -24.56 -15.62 22.69
N PRO A 468 -24.89 -16.93 22.83
CA PRO A 468 -24.91 -17.60 24.13
C PRO A 468 -23.54 -17.63 24.82
N LYS A 469 -22.45 -17.46 24.06
CA LYS A 469 -21.07 -17.55 24.54
C LYS A 469 -20.58 -16.22 25.13
N LEU A 470 -21.22 -15.12 24.77
CA LEU A 470 -20.87 -13.78 25.23
C LEU A 470 -21.33 -13.55 26.67
N LYS A 471 -20.43 -13.03 27.50
CA LYS A 471 -20.73 -12.47 28.81
C LYS A 471 -20.80 -10.96 28.70
N LEU A 472 -22.00 -10.45 28.50
CA LEU A 472 -22.30 -9.02 28.43
C LEU A 472 -22.43 -8.47 29.85
N HIS A 473 -21.94 -7.24 30.07
CA HIS A 473 -22.05 -6.56 31.36
C HIS A 473 -23.52 -6.23 31.68
N GLU A 474 -23.95 -6.32 32.94
CA GLU A 474 -25.34 -6.06 33.36
C GLU A 474 -25.80 -4.62 33.11
N ASP A 475 -24.90 -3.65 33.35
CA ASP A 475 -25.10 -2.23 33.00
C ASP A 475 -25.13 -1.91 31.50
N ASN A 476 -24.95 -2.90 30.61
CA ASN A 476 -25.00 -2.61 29.18
C ASN A 476 -26.41 -2.17 28.78
N VAL A 477 -26.49 -1.00 28.15
CA VAL A 477 -27.66 -0.52 27.41
C VAL A 477 -27.25 -0.49 25.95
N MET A 478 -27.67 -1.51 25.20
CA MET A 478 -27.11 -1.77 23.86
C MET A 478 -28.13 -1.76 22.74
N ASP A 479 -27.69 -1.42 21.54
CA ASP A 479 -28.40 -1.70 20.29
C ASP A 479 -28.04 -3.11 19.80
N VAL A 480 -29.02 -3.96 19.52
CA VAL A 480 -28.84 -5.36 19.09
C VAL A 480 -29.46 -5.56 17.72
N TRP A 481 -28.67 -6.07 16.78
CA TRP A 481 -29.13 -6.49 15.45
C TRP A 481 -28.73 -7.94 15.22
N LEU A 482 -29.72 -8.83 15.12
CA LEU A 482 -29.55 -10.23 14.73
C LEU A 482 -30.24 -10.47 13.38
N SER A 483 -29.53 -11.06 12.42
CA SER A 483 -30.06 -11.36 11.08
C SER A 483 -29.54 -12.71 10.60
N GLY A 484 -30.40 -13.69 10.33
CA GLY A 484 -29.96 -15.03 9.97
C GLY A 484 -31.06 -15.95 9.45
N TRP A 485 -30.66 -16.97 8.70
CA TRP A 485 -31.54 -18.01 8.14
C TRP A 485 -31.75 -19.14 9.16
N GLN A 486 -32.69 -20.05 8.89
CA GLN A 486 -33.02 -21.16 9.80
C GLN A 486 -31.80 -21.98 10.23
N ARG A 487 -30.94 -22.32 9.25
CA ARG A 487 -29.72 -23.09 9.49
C ARG A 487 -28.69 -22.32 10.31
N ASP A 488 -28.73 -21.00 10.25
CA ASP A 488 -27.75 -20.15 10.93
C ASP A 488 -27.97 -20.11 12.44
N ILE A 489 -29.16 -20.47 12.92
CA ILE A 489 -29.56 -20.26 14.33
C ILE A 489 -29.99 -21.55 15.04
N SER A 490 -29.83 -22.71 14.40
CA SER A 490 -30.27 -24.02 14.91
C SER A 490 -29.78 -24.28 16.34
N GLU A 491 -28.50 -24.02 16.61
CA GLU A 491 -27.87 -24.19 17.92
C GLU A 491 -28.50 -23.33 19.02
N ILE A 492 -28.96 -22.12 18.67
CA ILE A 492 -29.66 -21.24 19.60
C ILE A 492 -31.08 -21.74 19.88
N LEU A 493 -31.77 -22.27 18.87
CA LEU A 493 -33.14 -22.76 19.04
C LEU A 493 -33.21 -23.96 20.00
N LEU A 494 -32.12 -24.75 20.09
CA LEU A 494 -31.99 -25.84 21.06
C LEU A 494 -31.84 -25.38 22.51
N LYS A 495 -31.59 -24.08 22.75
CA LYS A 495 -31.49 -23.54 24.11
C LYS A 495 -32.86 -23.49 24.76
N LYS A 496 -32.87 -23.60 26.09
CA LYS A 496 -34.08 -23.34 26.89
C LYS A 496 -34.44 -21.86 26.79
N ASP A 497 -35.72 -21.56 26.93
CA ASP A 497 -36.20 -20.19 26.91
C ASP A 497 -35.54 -19.35 28.01
N ARG A 498 -35.32 -18.07 27.71
CA ARG A 498 -34.71 -17.10 28.64
C ARG A 498 -33.35 -17.54 29.23
N THR A 499 -32.54 -18.26 28.45
CA THR A 499 -31.18 -18.64 28.88
C THR A 499 -30.08 -17.76 28.29
N ILE A 500 -30.40 -16.95 27.28
CA ILE A 500 -29.43 -16.09 26.59
C ILE A 500 -29.55 -14.67 27.13
N CYS A 501 -28.69 -14.32 28.08
CA CYS A 501 -28.65 -12.96 28.66
C CYS A 501 -28.12 -11.93 27.65
N VAL A 502 -28.93 -10.92 27.35
CA VAL A 502 -28.51 -9.75 26.55
C VAL A 502 -28.49 -8.44 27.37
N GLY A 503 -28.88 -8.49 28.64
CA GLY A 503 -28.87 -7.33 29.53
C GLY A 503 -29.99 -6.34 29.20
N ARG A 504 -29.69 -5.03 29.25
CA ARG A 504 -30.63 -3.97 28.84
C ARG A 504 -30.41 -3.64 27.37
N VAL A 505 -31.50 -3.53 26.63
CA VAL A 505 -31.49 -3.32 25.19
C VAL A 505 -32.24 -2.04 24.85
N LYS A 506 -31.51 -1.08 24.28
CA LYS A 506 -32.04 0.18 23.78
C LYS A 506 -32.82 -0.03 22.49
N SER A 507 -32.26 -0.81 21.56
CA SER A 507 -32.91 -1.13 20.30
C SER A 507 -32.71 -2.61 19.98
N LEU A 508 -33.76 -3.32 19.58
CA LEU A 508 -33.67 -4.72 19.16
C LEU A 508 -34.24 -4.86 17.75
N SER A 509 -33.37 -5.26 16.82
CA SER A 509 -33.72 -5.62 15.44
C SER A 509 -33.49 -7.11 15.21
N LEU A 510 -34.54 -7.84 14.86
CA LEU A 510 -34.44 -9.25 14.45
C LEU A 510 -34.98 -9.39 13.02
N GLU A 511 -34.15 -9.92 12.14
CA GLU A 511 -34.47 -10.10 10.72
C GLU A 511 -34.47 -11.57 10.32
N PHE A 512 -35.36 -11.93 9.40
CA PHE A 512 -35.51 -13.27 8.86
C PHE A 512 -35.79 -14.29 9.98
N TYR A 513 -35.10 -15.43 9.98
CA TYR A 513 -35.31 -16.50 10.96
C TYR A 513 -34.80 -16.13 12.36
N ALA A 514 -33.96 -15.09 12.50
CA ALA A 514 -33.46 -14.64 13.81
C ALA A 514 -34.59 -14.21 14.76
N ILE A 515 -35.77 -13.89 14.24
CA ILE A 515 -36.97 -13.64 15.05
C ILE A 515 -37.27 -14.82 15.99
N SER A 516 -37.07 -16.06 15.54
CA SER A 516 -37.32 -17.28 16.32
C SER A 516 -36.43 -17.42 17.58
N ILE A 517 -35.40 -16.58 17.72
CA ILE A 517 -34.55 -16.52 18.92
C ILE A 517 -35.25 -15.78 20.07
N LEU A 518 -36.29 -15.00 19.80
CA LEU A 518 -36.90 -14.11 20.77
C LEU A 518 -37.32 -14.80 22.10
N PRO A 519 -37.93 -16.01 22.11
CA PRO A 519 -38.21 -16.73 23.36
C PRO A 519 -36.95 -17.12 24.17
N LYS A 520 -35.80 -17.24 23.50
CA LYS A 520 -34.51 -17.66 24.09
C LYS A 520 -33.79 -16.51 24.78
N LEU A 521 -34.09 -15.27 24.40
CA LEU A 521 -33.48 -14.07 24.96
C LEU A 521 -34.00 -13.81 26.38
N TRP A 522 -33.08 -13.45 27.26
CA TRP A 522 -33.37 -12.91 28.58
C TRP A 522 -32.95 -11.44 28.62
N LEU A 523 -33.96 -10.58 28.70
CA LEU A 523 -33.83 -9.14 28.91
C LEU A 523 -33.92 -8.87 30.41
N HIS A 524 -33.17 -7.89 30.90
CA HIS A 524 -33.22 -7.48 32.31
C HIS A 524 -34.62 -6.97 32.69
N GLU A 525 -35.10 -7.22 33.91
CA GLU A 525 -36.50 -6.94 34.35
C GLU A 525 -36.94 -5.46 34.25
N ASP A 526 -35.99 -4.53 34.32
CA ASP A 526 -36.23 -3.10 34.15
C ASP A 526 -35.97 -2.61 32.71
N ASN A 527 -35.93 -3.53 31.73
CA ASN A 527 -35.59 -3.18 30.35
C ASN A 527 -36.57 -2.13 29.79
N VAL A 528 -36.01 -1.01 29.37
CA VAL A 528 -36.71 0.07 28.68
C VAL A 528 -36.08 0.26 27.31
N MET A 529 -36.78 -0.23 26.30
CA MET A 529 -36.37 -0.20 24.90
C MET A 529 -36.96 1.00 24.18
N GLU A 530 -36.19 1.67 23.32
CA GLU A 530 -36.68 2.73 22.45
C GLU A 530 -37.32 2.14 21.18
N TYR A 531 -36.64 1.20 20.52
CA TYR A 531 -37.03 0.65 19.22
C TYR A 531 -37.05 -0.88 19.25
N PHE A 532 -38.16 -1.48 18.84
CA PHE A 532 -38.27 -2.91 18.60
C PHE A 532 -38.72 -3.13 17.16
N TRP A 533 -37.88 -3.79 16.35
CA TRP A 533 -38.13 -4.03 14.94
C TRP A 533 -37.99 -5.51 14.61
N LEU A 534 -39.03 -6.08 13.99
CA LEU A 534 -39.02 -7.44 13.48
C LEU A 534 -39.40 -7.45 12.00
N TYR A 535 -38.61 -8.15 11.19
CA TYR A 535 -38.83 -8.33 9.76
C TYR A 535 -38.84 -9.81 9.38
N ALA A 536 -39.98 -10.33 8.92
CA ALA A 536 -40.12 -11.69 8.41
C ALA A 536 -40.88 -11.70 7.08
N ASP A 537 -40.20 -11.90 5.96
CA ASP A 537 -40.82 -12.00 4.63
C ASP A 537 -41.44 -13.37 4.32
N ARG A 538 -41.30 -14.35 5.23
CA ARG A 538 -41.94 -15.67 5.14
C ARG A 538 -42.56 -16.10 6.46
N GLY A 539 -43.70 -16.80 6.39
CA GLY A 539 -44.38 -17.35 7.56
C GLY A 539 -43.56 -18.42 8.32
N GLU A 540 -42.67 -19.12 7.61
CA GLU A 540 -41.77 -20.12 8.21
C GLU A 540 -40.79 -19.51 9.22
N TYR A 541 -40.55 -18.19 9.20
CA TYR A 541 -39.57 -17.52 10.09
C TYR A 541 -40.10 -17.26 11.50
N VAL A 542 -41.41 -17.38 11.67
CA VAL A 542 -42.12 -17.15 12.93
C VAL A 542 -42.79 -18.42 13.46
N SER A 543 -42.66 -19.56 12.76
CA SER A 543 -43.34 -20.80 13.12
C SER A 543 -42.98 -21.30 14.51
N GLU A 544 -41.70 -21.21 14.88
CA GLU A 544 -41.19 -21.63 16.21
C GLU A 544 -41.80 -20.79 17.35
N ILE A 545 -42.22 -19.56 17.08
CA ILE A 545 -42.81 -18.68 18.09
C ILE A 545 -44.27 -19.05 18.38
N PHE A 546 -44.99 -19.67 17.44
CA PHE A 546 -46.38 -20.03 17.68
C PHE A 546 -46.57 -21.10 18.76
N GLY A 547 -45.54 -21.91 19.00
CA GLY A 547 -45.52 -22.86 20.11
C GLY A 547 -45.43 -22.20 21.49
N ALA A 548 -45.01 -20.94 21.57
CA ALA A 548 -44.97 -20.20 22.83
C ALA A 548 -46.38 -19.81 23.27
N GLU A 549 -46.62 -19.80 24.59
CA GLU A 549 -47.90 -19.32 25.14
C GLU A 549 -48.10 -17.83 24.82
N ASP A 550 -49.35 -17.39 24.74
CA ASP A 550 -49.66 -15.97 24.53
C ASP A 550 -49.08 -15.13 25.67
N SER A 551 -48.52 -13.96 25.33
CA SER A 551 -47.84 -13.08 26.30
C SER A 551 -46.69 -13.73 27.10
N SER A 552 -46.10 -14.84 26.63
CA SER A 552 -44.96 -15.48 27.30
C SER A 552 -43.63 -14.79 27.03
N ILE A 553 -43.52 -14.05 25.92
CA ILE A 553 -42.30 -13.37 25.49
C ILE A 553 -42.28 -11.96 26.06
N TRP A 554 -41.53 -11.77 27.13
CA TRP A 554 -41.43 -10.48 27.82
C TRP A 554 -40.34 -9.59 27.19
N LEU A 555 -40.72 -8.38 26.77
CA LEU A 555 -39.82 -7.40 26.12
C LEU A 555 -39.41 -6.22 27.02
N GLY A 556 -40.05 -6.07 28.18
CA GLY A 556 -39.96 -4.87 29.01
C GLY A 556 -40.93 -3.78 28.58
N LYS A 557 -40.45 -2.53 28.57
CA LYS A 557 -41.21 -1.33 28.15
C LYS A 557 -40.67 -0.81 26.83
N VAL A 558 -41.50 -0.75 25.79
CA VAL A 558 -41.14 -0.15 24.49
C VAL A 558 -41.66 1.29 24.42
N LYS A 559 -40.76 2.28 24.32
CA LYS A 559 -41.09 3.71 24.46
C LYS A 559 -41.46 4.42 23.16
N LYS A 560 -40.70 4.21 22.08
CA LYS A 560 -40.82 5.03 20.86
C LYS A 560 -41.52 4.28 19.74
N SER A 561 -41.01 3.12 19.33
CA SER A 561 -41.51 2.42 18.14
C SER A 561 -41.51 0.91 18.30
N LEU A 562 -42.65 0.32 17.97
CA LEU A 562 -42.82 -1.11 17.72
C LEU A 562 -43.12 -1.27 16.22
N ARG A 563 -42.19 -1.86 15.47
CA ARG A 563 -42.34 -2.09 14.03
C ARG A 563 -42.32 -3.59 13.75
N LEU A 564 -43.44 -4.13 13.28
CA LEU A 564 -43.58 -5.50 12.85
C LEU A 564 -43.89 -5.48 11.36
N GLU A 565 -43.05 -6.12 10.54
CA GLU A 565 -43.22 -6.14 9.10
C GLU A 565 -43.59 -7.52 8.58
N LEU A 566 -44.50 -7.56 7.60
CA LEU A 566 -44.89 -8.77 6.88
C LEU A 566 -45.42 -9.84 7.85
N TYR A 567 -44.87 -11.05 7.81
CA TYR A 567 -45.31 -12.15 8.68
C TYR A 567 -44.97 -11.92 10.15
N ALA A 568 -44.07 -11.00 10.49
CA ALA A 568 -43.75 -10.70 11.89
C ALA A 568 -44.95 -10.11 12.66
N ILE A 569 -45.96 -9.55 11.98
CA ILE A 569 -47.19 -9.06 12.63
C ILE A 569 -47.93 -10.19 13.35
N SER A 570 -47.85 -11.42 12.84
CA SER A 570 -48.55 -12.57 13.39
C SER A 570 -48.09 -12.99 14.80
N ILE A 571 -46.92 -12.52 15.25
CA ILE A 571 -46.40 -12.86 16.58
C ILE A 571 -46.89 -11.90 17.67
N LEU A 572 -47.61 -10.83 17.32
CA LEU A 572 -48.08 -9.82 18.27
C LEU A 572 -48.76 -10.42 19.52
N PRO A 573 -49.66 -11.44 19.42
CA PRO A 573 -50.29 -12.05 20.59
C PRO A 573 -49.31 -12.73 21.57
N LYS A 574 -48.12 -13.10 21.08
CA LYS A 574 -47.07 -13.76 21.89
C LYS A 574 -46.23 -12.77 22.69
N LEU A 575 -46.24 -11.50 22.30
CA LEU A 575 -45.44 -10.46 22.92
C LEU A 575 -46.13 -9.88 24.16
N ARG A 576 -45.38 -9.80 25.26
CA ARG A 576 -45.79 -9.11 26.49
C ARG A 576 -44.92 -7.87 26.70
N SER A 577 -45.58 -6.72 26.73
CA SER A 577 -44.97 -5.43 27.06
C SER A 577 -45.77 -4.76 28.16
N SER A 578 -45.08 -4.11 29.10
CA SER A 578 -45.72 -3.40 30.23
C SER A 578 -46.46 -2.13 29.79
N THR A 579 -46.17 -1.61 28.60
CA THR A 579 -46.79 -0.42 28.02
C THR A 579 -46.64 -0.49 26.51
N MET A 580 -47.57 -1.17 25.83
CA MET A 580 -47.81 -0.91 24.42
C MET A 580 -48.85 0.22 24.36
N ILE A 581 -48.40 1.45 24.13
CA ILE A 581 -49.29 2.47 23.57
C ILE A 581 -49.05 2.37 22.07
N PRO A 582 -49.81 1.55 21.30
CA PRO A 582 -49.71 1.61 19.86
C PRO A 582 -50.13 3.02 19.45
N THR A 583 -49.18 3.86 19.03
CA THR A 583 -49.53 5.09 18.29
C THR A 583 -50.17 4.63 16.98
N PRO A 584 -51.45 4.93 16.71
CA PRO A 584 -52.19 4.37 15.58
C PRO A 584 -51.73 4.88 14.20
N GLU A 585 -50.59 5.53 14.09
CA GLU A 585 -50.10 6.13 12.85
C GLU A 585 -48.91 5.34 12.30
N LYS A 586 -49.11 4.72 11.13
CA LYS A 586 -48.16 3.95 10.30
C LYS A 586 -48.02 2.45 10.60
N VAL A 587 -49.14 1.73 10.84
CA VAL A 587 -49.20 0.34 10.38
C VAL A 587 -49.33 0.39 8.86
N ASN A 588 -48.20 0.42 8.16
CA ASN A 588 -48.19 0.40 6.70
C ASN A 588 -48.52 -1.04 6.25
N THR A 589 -49.79 -1.42 6.31
CA THR A 589 -50.30 -2.68 5.76
C THR A 589 -50.35 -2.59 4.25
N ASP A 590 -49.20 -2.41 3.59
CA ASP A 590 -49.09 -2.59 2.14
C ASP A 590 -48.95 -4.10 1.88
N ILE A 591 -49.98 -4.86 2.27
CA ILE A 591 -50.13 -6.27 1.94
C ILE A 591 -50.58 -6.30 0.48
N ARG A 592 -49.64 -6.16 -0.46
CA ARG A 592 -49.90 -6.53 -1.87
C ARG A 592 -50.17 -8.02 -1.89
N GLY A 593 -51.46 -8.38 -1.98
CA GLY A 593 -51.92 -9.75 -2.01
C GLY A 593 -51.30 -10.55 -3.16
N SER A 594 -50.31 -11.38 -2.87
CA SER A 594 -50.01 -12.56 -3.68
C SER A 594 -50.99 -13.66 -3.27
N LYS A 595 -52.12 -13.76 -3.99
CA LYS A 595 -52.91 -14.99 -4.03
C LYS A 595 -52.05 -16.04 -4.74
N GLY A 596 -51.66 -17.09 -4.03
CA GLY A 596 -51.05 -18.32 -4.53
C GLY A 596 -51.59 -19.46 -3.71
#